data_AF-A0A954WEI3-F1
#
_entry.id   AF-A0A954WEI3-F1
#
_cell.length_a   1.000
_cell.length_b   1.000
_cell.length_c   1.000
_cell.angle_alpha   90.00
_cell.angle_beta   90.00
_cell.angle_gamma   90.00
#
_symmetry.space_group_name_H-M   'P 1'
#
loop_
_entity.id
_entity.type
_entity.pdbx_description
1 polymer ?
#
loop_
_entity_poly.entity_id
_entity_poly.type
_entity_poly.pdbx_seq_one_letter_code
_entity_poly.pdbx_strand_id
1 'polypeptide(L)'
;MLALVVGISSHRSARAEDVSTGIRFLSHDEHGASCRLSVVASIDEVNQAACWQNALSGLFAFYDRDADGQLSEAEAARLPSSFALRQIVWNPLSPVAGRLRHSERMDTNGDGTIGLSEMIEFYQNAEVDGLTIGVGANEHAKLLDSALTAAFTDVEPISLAILERRMNELDVNRDELLSPVELQQSVAYPGSTCSLRWPRTLDENSLPELIRSLPLRIVSANHENDGLAGGDSQIIEARFSTSNLSTDNHENVVPDSQTAAEANDSAVRCVVDQPGLWIGVRVDSGTMASKIAAVEARIRSAFDVHDADRNGSLTIDEAEPNNASLVCGLFDLADRNDNRAVDHQELAAWLSVQRRLAESQITVSVLDLRSEWFAALDANFDGALSLRELRGLCDEPLASQTAGKPTVDGTPPRRRLLIVISHGRPRDLLATRTAAGPTWFQALDRNQDRDVSRQEFIGPAAAFDRYDADSDGLISASEASR
;
A
#
# COMPACT_ATOMS: atom_id res chain seq x y z
N MET A 1 8.49 -9.58 -10.78
CA MET A 1 7.36 -8.78 -10.31
C MET A 1 6.30 -9.77 -9.86
N LEU A 2 6.55 -10.37 -8.70
CA LEU A 2 5.64 -11.29 -8.02
C LEU A 2 5.71 -10.89 -6.54
N ALA A 3 4.80 -10.02 -6.10
CA ALA A 3 4.40 -10.03 -4.70
C ALA A 3 3.40 -11.18 -4.61
N LEU A 4 3.75 -12.24 -3.89
CA LEU A 4 2.89 -13.42 -3.81
C LEU A 4 2.79 -13.92 -2.38
N VAL A 5 1.55 -14.24 -2.03
CA VAL A 5 1.07 -14.90 -0.82
C VAL A 5 0.72 -13.92 0.30
N VAL A 6 -0.56 -13.54 0.33
CA VAL A 6 -1.22 -13.19 1.58
C VAL A 6 -1.53 -14.49 2.30
N GLY A 7 -0.72 -14.84 3.31
CA GLY A 7 -1.07 -15.87 4.28
C GLY A 7 -1.98 -15.23 5.32
N ILE A 8 -3.28 -15.56 5.31
CA ILE A 8 -4.17 -15.24 6.44
C ILE A 8 -4.32 -16.52 7.24
N SER A 9 -3.74 -16.57 8.43
CA SER A 9 -3.93 -17.69 9.35
C SER A 9 -4.73 -17.22 10.55
N SER A 10 -5.87 -17.86 10.76
CA SER A 10 -6.71 -17.68 11.95
C SER A 10 -6.18 -18.47 13.16
N HIS A 11 -5.13 -19.29 13.02
CA HIS A 11 -4.50 -19.99 14.14
C HIS A 11 -3.00 -20.33 13.91
N ARG A 12 -2.15 -19.72 14.76
CA ARG A 12 -0.93 -20.28 15.38
C ARG A 12 0.18 -20.86 14.47
N SER A 13 0.44 -20.30 13.27
CA SER A 13 1.55 -20.76 12.42
C SER A 13 2.52 -19.68 11.91
N ALA A 14 2.69 -18.57 12.64
CA ALA A 14 3.88 -17.73 12.50
C ALA A 14 4.89 -18.13 13.58
N ARG A 15 6.19 -18.19 13.25
CA ARG A 15 7.25 -18.37 14.27
C ARG A 15 7.14 -17.23 15.28
N ALA A 16 7.28 -17.52 16.57
CA ALA A 16 7.14 -16.53 17.65
C ALA A 16 8.06 -15.29 17.45
N GLU A 17 9.20 -15.47 16.78
CA GLU A 17 10.13 -14.39 16.43
C GLU A 17 9.56 -13.43 15.35
N ASP A 18 8.82 -13.92 14.34
CA ASP A 18 8.24 -13.10 13.27
C ASP A 18 7.07 -12.24 13.74
N VAL A 19 6.36 -12.66 14.80
CA VAL A 19 5.25 -11.90 15.40
C VAL A 19 5.76 -10.75 16.28
N SER A 20 7.03 -10.79 16.71
CA SER A 20 7.61 -9.75 17.57
C SER A 20 7.89 -8.43 16.85
N THR A 21 8.04 -8.45 15.52
CA THR A 21 8.48 -7.32 14.68
C THR A 21 7.39 -6.74 13.78
N GLY A 22 6.20 -7.35 13.72
CA GLY A 22 5.05 -6.84 12.96
C GLY A 22 4.27 -5.71 13.65
N ILE A 23 3.43 -5.01 12.89
CA ILE A 23 2.45 -4.06 13.47
C ILE A 23 1.28 -4.84 14.03
N ARG A 24 0.84 -4.46 15.22
CA ARG A 24 -0.38 -5.02 15.82
C ARG A 24 -1.42 -3.93 15.96
N PHE A 25 -2.56 -4.15 15.33
CA PHE A 25 -3.76 -3.37 15.56
C PHE A 25 -4.68 -4.13 16.50
N LEU A 26 -5.29 -3.39 17.40
CA LEU A 26 -6.42 -3.85 18.19
C LEU A 26 -7.66 -3.13 17.70
N SER A 27 -8.61 -3.87 17.14
CA SER A 27 -9.94 -3.36 16.82
C SER A 27 -10.89 -3.62 17.97
N HIS A 28 -11.84 -2.71 18.16
CA HIS A 28 -12.96 -2.89 19.09
C HIS A 28 -14.25 -2.65 18.32
N ASP A 29 -15.26 -3.50 18.53
CA ASP A 29 -16.62 -3.22 18.09
C ASP A 29 -17.35 -2.33 19.11
N GLU A 30 -18.56 -1.90 18.75
CA GLU A 30 -19.42 -1.05 19.59
C GLU A 30 -19.91 -1.76 20.87
N HIS A 31 -19.76 -3.09 20.93
CA HIS A 31 -20.20 -3.96 22.03
C HIS A 31 -19.03 -4.44 22.91
N GLY A 32 -17.80 -3.99 22.64
CA GLY A 32 -16.59 -4.33 23.38
C GLY A 32 -15.89 -5.62 22.93
N ALA A 33 -16.35 -6.31 21.89
CA ALA A 33 -15.62 -7.40 21.28
C ALA A 33 -14.33 -6.86 20.65
N SER A 34 -13.22 -7.54 20.91
CA SER A 34 -11.90 -7.10 20.47
C SER A 34 -11.30 -8.11 19.51
N CYS A 35 -10.76 -7.65 18.39
CA CYS A 35 -9.98 -8.49 17.48
C CYS A 35 -8.56 -7.93 17.36
N ARG A 36 -7.58 -8.82 17.43
CA ARG A 36 -6.18 -8.49 17.24
C ARG A 36 -5.78 -8.80 15.80
N LEU A 37 -5.28 -7.80 15.10
CA LEU A 37 -4.75 -7.92 13.73
C LEU A 37 -3.24 -7.72 13.77
N SER A 38 -2.48 -8.76 13.43
CA SER A 38 -1.02 -8.69 13.32
C SER A 38 -0.62 -8.65 11.85
N VAL A 39 0.05 -7.58 11.43
CA VAL A 39 0.60 -7.41 10.08
C VAL A 39 2.10 -7.68 10.12
N VAL A 40 2.54 -8.71 9.41
CA VAL A 40 3.94 -9.10 9.26
C VAL A 40 4.31 -8.99 7.79
N ALA A 41 5.47 -8.38 7.50
CA ALA A 41 5.96 -8.22 6.14
C ALA A 41 7.35 -8.84 5.99
N SER A 42 7.59 -9.47 4.83
CA SER A 42 8.88 -10.03 4.45
C SER A 42 9.24 -9.64 3.01
N ILE A 43 10.53 -9.48 2.74
CA ILE A 43 11.10 -9.15 1.44
C ILE A 43 12.16 -10.22 1.14
N ASP A 44 12.00 -10.93 0.02
CA ASP A 44 12.83 -12.08 -0.37
C ASP A 44 13.01 -13.08 0.78
N GLU A 45 11.89 -13.42 1.44
CA GLU A 45 11.81 -14.35 2.58
C GLU A 45 12.50 -13.86 3.87
N VAL A 46 13.05 -12.66 3.88
CA VAL A 46 13.66 -12.03 5.05
C VAL A 46 12.66 -11.08 5.70
N ASN A 47 12.53 -11.12 7.02
CA ASN A 47 11.68 -10.21 7.78
C ASN A 47 12.04 -8.74 7.48
N GLN A 48 11.04 -7.87 7.31
CA GLN A 48 11.26 -6.45 6.97
C GLN A 48 12.17 -5.74 7.98
N ALA A 49 12.02 -6.01 9.28
CA ALA A 49 12.85 -5.37 10.30
C ALA A 49 14.32 -5.77 10.17
N ALA A 50 14.59 -7.03 9.82
CA ALA A 50 15.93 -7.52 9.55
C ALA A 50 16.50 -6.92 8.25
N CYS A 51 15.67 -6.77 7.21
CA CYS A 51 16.07 -6.07 5.98
C CYS A 51 16.48 -4.62 6.28
N TRP A 52 15.72 -3.92 7.12
CA TRP A 52 16.02 -2.55 7.52
C TRP A 52 17.31 -2.45 8.35
N GLN A 53 17.51 -3.35 9.33
CA GLN A 53 18.75 -3.39 10.11
C GLN A 53 19.96 -3.64 9.21
N ASN A 54 19.88 -4.57 8.27
CA ASN A 54 20.94 -4.82 7.30
C ASN A 54 21.21 -3.59 6.41
N ALA A 55 20.17 -2.85 6.04
CA ALA A 55 20.30 -1.60 5.28
C ALA A 55 21.01 -0.51 6.11
N LEU A 56 20.69 -0.35 7.39
CA LEU A 56 21.37 0.57 8.30
C LEU A 56 22.83 0.15 8.55
N SER A 57 23.13 -1.14 8.71
CA SER A 57 24.52 -1.62 8.79
C SER A 57 25.31 -1.30 7.52
N GLY A 58 24.68 -1.42 6.35
CA GLY A 58 25.27 -1.01 5.08
C GLY A 58 25.52 0.50 4.99
N LEU A 59 24.60 1.32 5.52
CA LEU A 59 24.75 2.77 5.63
C LEU A 59 25.90 3.16 6.57
N PHE A 60 26.02 2.47 7.71
CA PHE A 60 27.10 2.66 8.67
C PHE A 60 28.45 2.38 8.01
N ALA A 61 28.63 1.18 7.44
CA ALA A 61 29.88 0.80 6.75
C ALA A 61 30.21 1.69 5.53
N PHE A 62 29.19 2.34 4.95
CA PHE A 62 29.40 3.30 3.87
C PHE A 62 30.04 4.60 4.37
N TYR A 63 29.65 5.08 5.56
CA TYR A 63 30.17 6.31 6.14
C TYR A 63 31.37 6.10 7.07
N ASP A 64 31.57 4.90 7.60
CA ASP A 64 32.81 4.47 8.27
C ASP A 64 33.91 4.34 7.20
N ARG A 65 34.72 5.39 7.07
CA ARG A 65 35.71 5.53 5.98
C ARG A 65 36.99 4.78 6.30
N ASP A 66 37.42 4.77 7.56
CA ASP A 66 38.64 4.11 8.01
C ASP A 66 38.42 2.67 8.48
N ALA A 67 37.17 2.21 8.50
CA ALA A 67 36.76 0.85 8.85
C ALA A 67 37.16 0.46 10.28
N ASP A 68 37.16 1.43 11.20
CA ASP A 68 37.47 1.22 12.61
C ASP A 68 36.25 0.70 13.42
N GLY A 69 35.07 0.66 12.79
CA GLY A 69 33.83 0.17 13.38
C GLY A 69 33.07 1.22 14.19
N GLN A 70 33.50 2.48 14.16
CA GLN A 70 32.88 3.63 14.79
C GLN A 70 32.70 4.76 13.75
N LEU A 71 31.82 5.72 14.02
CA LEU A 71 31.74 6.95 13.22
C LEU A 71 32.29 8.11 14.04
N SER A 72 33.31 8.76 13.49
CA SER A 72 33.78 10.06 13.99
C SER A 72 32.72 11.15 13.78
N GLU A 73 32.85 12.29 14.46
CA GLU A 73 31.95 13.45 14.27
C GLU A 73 31.84 13.88 12.79
N ALA A 74 32.95 13.83 12.06
CA ALA A 74 33.00 14.20 10.64
C ALA A 74 32.25 13.21 9.73
N GLU A 75 32.25 11.92 10.05
CA GLU A 75 31.51 10.89 9.32
C GLU A 75 30.04 10.91 9.70
N ALA A 76 29.75 11.03 10.99
CA ALA A 76 28.40 11.15 11.53
C ALA A 76 27.64 12.36 10.97
N ALA A 77 28.33 13.48 10.74
CA ALA A 77 27.76 14.68 10.12
C ALA A 77 27.27 14.46 8.66
N ARG A 78 27.71 13.37 8.01
CA ARG A 78 27.24 12.98 6.67
C ARG A 78 26.03 12.04 6.70
N LEU A 79 25.67 11.50 7.87
CA LEU A 79 24.48 10.65 8.00
C LEU A 79 23.21 11.42 7.59
N PRO A 80 22.23 10.73 6.99
CA PRO A 80 20.95 11.33 6.66
C PRO A 80 20.15 11.64 7.93
N SER A 81 19.46 12.78 7.96
CA SER A 81 18.52 13.05 9.06
C SER A 81 17.30 12.11 9.01
N SER A 82 16.60 11.95 10.13
CA SER A 82 15.39 11.09 10.21
C SER A 82 14.28 11.54 9.25
N PHE A 83 14.15 12.85 9.00
CA PHE A 83 13.23 13.38 7.98
C PHE A 83 13.61 12.88 6.59
N ALA A 84 14.91 12.91 6.30
CA ALA A 84 15.51 12.57 5.05
C ALA A 84 15.33 11.08 4.69
N LEU A 85 15.59 10.18 5.64
CA LEU A 85 15.31 8.74 5.47
C LEU A 85 13.82 8.46 5.26
N ARG A 86 12.91 9.20 5.92
CA ARG A 86 11.47 9.06 5.67
C ARG A 86 11.05 9.44 4.25
N GLN A 87 11.75 10.37 3.60
CA GLN A 87 11.43 10.78 2.23
C GLN A 87 11.75 9.70 1.18
N ILE A 88 12.51 8.64 1.54
CA ILE A 88 12.90 7.57 0.60
C ILE A 88 11.68 6.86 0.01
N VAL A 89 10.61 6.65 0.80
CA VAL A 89 9.34 6.09 0.31
C VAL A 89 8.68 6.99 -0.76
N TRP A 90 8.96 8.30 -0.73
CA TRP A 90 8.38 9.27 -1.66
C TRP A 90 9.17 9.38 -2.95
N ASN A 91 10.49 9.52 -2.80
CA ASN A 91 11.45 9.73 -3.86
C ASN A 91 12.69 8.85 -3.59
N PRO A 92 12.67 7.57 -3.99
CA PRO A 92 13.79 6.67 -3.72
C PRO A 92 15.04 7.16 -4.47
N LEU A 93 16.21 6.97 -3.86
CA LEU A 93 17.51 7.40 -4.40
C LEU A 93 17.61 8.92 -4.65
N SER A 94 16.71 9.75 -4.09
CA SER A 94 16.89 11.21 -4.12
C SER A 94 18.16 11.57 -3.36
N PRO A 95 19.00 12.49 -3.86
CA PRO A 95 20.05 13.08 -3.01
C PRO A 95 19.33 13.69 -1.81
N VAL A 96 19.56 13.07 -0.67
CA VAL A 96 18.73 13.21 0.51
C VAL A 96 18.96 14.61 1.07
N ALA A 97 17.98 15.50 0.90
CA ALA A 97 18.07 16.88 1.37
C ALA A 97 17.95 16.94 2.89
N GLY A 98 19.04 16.68 3.60
CA GLY A 98 19.12 16.88 5.04
C GLY A 98 20.19 16.01 5.69
N ARG A 99 21.39 16.59 5.85
CA ARG A 99 22.42 16.05 6.76
C ARG A 99 21.89 16.06 8.19
N LEU A 100 22.28 15.07 8.97
CA LEU A 100 22.02 15.05 10.39
C LEU A 100 22.65 16.29 11.03
N ARG A 101 21.83 17.10 11.68
CA ARG A 101 22.30 18.18 12.55
C ARG A 101 22.27 17.62 13.96
N HIS A 102 23.34 17.87 14.72
CA HIS A 102 23.48 17.42 16.09
C HIS A 102 23.70 15.90 16.25
N SER A 103 24.70 15.34 15.57
CA SER A 103 25.08 13.93 15.68
C SER A 103 25.50 13.53 17.10
N GLU A 104 25.94 14.49 17.92
CA GLU A 104 26.24 14.30 19.36
C GLU A 104 25.07 13.76 20.17
N ARG A 105 23.83 13.87 19.67
CA ARG A 105 22.64 13.30 20.34
C ARG A 105 22.52 11.78 20.19
N MET A 106 23.32 11.19 19.30
CA MET A 106 23.34 9.76 19.04
C MET A 106 24.32 9.04 19.96
N ASP A 107 25.39 9.70 20.39
CA ASP A 107 26.36 9.20 21.38
C ASP A 107 25.72 9.14 22.78
N THR A 108 25.03 8.04 23.07
CA THR A 108 24.35 7.82 24.35
C THR A 108 25.30 7.33 25.42
N ASN A 109 26.42 6.72 25.05
CA ASN A 109 27.39 6.18 25.99
C ASN A 109 28.46 7.22 26.42
N GLY A 110 28.61 8.31 25.65
CA GLY A 110 29.51 9.43 25.91
C GLY A 110 30.97 9.17 25.56
N ASP A 111 31.27 8.24 24.66
CA ASP A 111 32.64 7.90 24.23
C ASP A 111 33.20 8.86 23.15
N GLY A 112 32.37 9.78 22.64
CA GLY A 112 32.75 10.76 21.63
C GLY A 112 32.74 10.21 20.20
N THR A 113 32.32 8.97 20.01
CA THR A 113 32.10 8.31 18.72
C THR A 113 30.66 7.79 18.63
N ILE A 114 30.27 7.31 17.46
CA ILE A 114 28.95 6.72 17.27
C ILE A 114 29.12 5.29 16.79
N GLY A 115 28.63 4.36 17.60
CA GLY A 115 28.56 2.94 17.23
C GLY A 115 27.31 2.59 16.42
N LEU A 116 27.36 1.42 15.78
CA LEU A 116 26.23 0.90 15.00
C LEU A 116 24.94 0.78 15.83
N SER A 117 25.04 0.30 17.08
CA SER A 117 23.90 0.14 17.98
C SER A 117 23.24 1.48 18.33
N GLU A 118 24.05 2.51 18.57
CA GLU A 118 23.58 3.86 18.89
C GLU A 118 22.88 4.50 17.69
N MET A 119 23.43 4.30 16.48
CA MET A 119 22.79 4.75 15.25
C MET A 119 21.44 4.07 15.02
N ILE A 120 21.37 2.74 15.21
CA ILE A 120 20.13 1.98 15.08
C ILE A 120 19.09 2.49 16.10
N GLU A 121 19.48 2.64 17.37
CA GLU A 121 18.61 3.13 18.43
C GLU A 121 18.07 4.54 18.14
N PHE A 122 18.94 5.45 17.66
CA PHE A 122 18.53 6.80 17.28
C PHE A 122 17.45 6.82 16.19
N TYR A 123 17.62 6.04 15.11
CA TYR A 123 16.63 5.98 14.05
C TYR A 123 15.34 5.26 14.47
N GLN A 124 15.45 4.21 15.31
CA GLN A 124 14.29 3.53 15.89
C GLN A 124 13.47 4.46 16.78
N ASN A 125 14.11 5.22 17.66
CA ASN A 125 13.46 6.21 18.52
C ASN A 125 12.80 7.34 17.71
N ALA A 126 13.34 7.66 16.54
CA ALA A 126 12.74 8.58 15.59
C ALA A 126 11.64 7.97 14.72
N GLU A 127 11.27 6.70 14.93
CA GLU A 127 10.33 5.91 14.12
C GLU A 127 10.72 5.86 12.63
N VAL A 128 12.00 5.63 12.37
CA VAL A 128 12.57 5.41 11.04
C VAL A 128 13.14 4.01 10.97
N ASP A 129 12.25 3.04 10.81
CA ASP A 129 12.54 1.60 10.83
C ASP A 129 12.09 0.87 9.55
N GLY A 130 11.92 1.63 8.46
CA GLY A 130 11.47 1.10 7.18
C GLY A 130 9.98 0.75 7.14
N LEU A 131 9.21 1.07 8.18
CA LEU A 131 7.79 0.76 8.25
C LEU A 131 6.96 2.03 8.50
N THR A 132 6.17 2.42 7.50
CA THR A 132 5.33 3.61 7.58
C THR A 132 3.86 3.25 7.62
N ILE A 133 3.12 3.85 8.55
CA ILE A 133 1.67 3.73 8.61
C ILE A 133 1.04 5.04 8.15
N GLY A 134 0.32 4.99 7.03
CA GLY A 134 -0.42 6.10 6.47
C GLY A 134 -1.91 5.93 6.73
N VAL A 135 -2.61 7.00 7.06
CA VAL A 135 -4.04 7.00 7.33
C VAL A 135 -4.72 7.98 6.39
N GLY A 136 -5.85 7.54 5.84
CA GLY A 136 -6.70 8.33 4.98
C GLY A 136 -8.16 8.04 5.26
N ALA A 137 -9.04 8.91 4.80
CA ALA A 137 -10.47 8.66 4.85
C ALA A 137 -11.14 9.17 3.60
N ASN A 138 -12.30 8.58 3.29
CA ASN A 138 -13.20 9.14 2.31
C ASN A 138 -13.79 10.46 2.84
N GLU A 139 -13.32 11.58 2.31
CA GLU A 139 -13.78 12.92 2.68
C GLU A 139 -15.16 13.25 2.09
N HIS A 140 -15.53 12.58 1.00
CA HIS A 140 -16.78 12.80 0.26
C HIS A 140 -17.86 11.77 0.55
N ALA A 141 -17.64 10.92 1.56
CA ALA A 141 -18.48 9.76 1.86
C ALA A 141 -19.97 10.11 1.96
N LYS A 142 -20.33 11.12 2.76
CA LYS A 142 -21.72 11.59 2.93
C LYS A 142 -22.35 12.15 1.66
N LEU A 143 -21.55 12.84 0.84
CA LEU A 143 -22.03 13.45 -0.40
C LEU A 143 -22.37 12.36 -1.42
N LEU A 144 -21.48 11.36 -1.54
CA LEU A 144 -21.66 10.21 -2.41
C LEU A 144 -22.85 9.34 -1.96
N ASP A 145 -22.99 9.13 -0.65
CA ASP A 145 -24.11 8.41 -0.06
C ASP A 145 -25.45 9.11 -0.31
N SER A 146 -25.48 10.43 -0.15
CA SER A 146 -26.68 11.23 -0.43
C SER A 146 -27.07 11.18 -1.91
N ALA A 147 -26.08 11.23 -2.81
CA ALA A 147 -26.30 11.14 -4.26
C ALA A 147 -26.81 9.75 -4.67
N LEU A 148 -26.18 8.69 -4.17
CA LEU A 148 -26.61 7.30 -4.40
C LEU A 148 -28.03 7.09 -3.86
N THR A 149 -28.30 7.55 -2.64
CA THR A 149 -29.63 7.45 -2.04
C THR A 149 -30.66 8.17 -2.87
N ALA A 150 -30.41 9.42 -3.28
CA ALA A 150 -31.32 10.18 -4.13
C ALA A 150 -31.59 9.51 -5.49
N ALA A 151 -30.59 8.84 -6.06
CA ALA A 151 -30.71 8.13 -7.33
C ALA A 151 -31.66 6.92 -7.28
N PHE A 152 -31.75 6.25 -6.13
CA PHE A 152 -32.44 4.96 -6.01
C PHE A 152 -33.58 4.92 -4.96
N THR A 153 -33.87 6.01 -4.25
CA THR A 153 -34.94 6.08 -3.21
C THR A 153 -36.36 6.01 -3.77
N ASP A 154 -36.66 6.65 -4.90
CA ASP A 154 -38.04 6.81 -5.39
C ASP A 154 -38.59 5.56 -6.12
N VAL A 155 -37.98 4.40 -5.87
CA VAL A 155 -38.23 3.17 -6.62
C VAL A 155 -38.71 2.10 -5.66
N GLU A 156 -40.03 1.96 -5.49
CA GLU A 156 -40.58 0.76 -4.86
C GLU A 156 -41.56 0.03 -5.79
N PRO A 157 -41.38 -1.28 -6.02
CA PRO A 157 -40.23 -2.11 -5.61
C PRO A 157 -38.99 -1.85 -6.49
N ILE A 158 -37.80 -1.84 -5.90
CA ILE A 158 -36.54 -1.91 -6.65
C ILE A 158 -36.49 -3.28 -7.33
N SER A 159 -36.49 -3.31 -8.65
CA SER A 159 -36.32 -4.52 -9.46
C SER A 159 -35.11 -4.36 -10.37
N LEU A 160 -34.54 -5.47 -10.84
CA LEU A 160 -33.38 -5.48 -11.75
C LEU A 160 -33.58 -4.55 -12.95
N ALA A 161 -34.74 -4.62 -13.59
CA ALA A 161 -35.07 -3.76 -14.74
C ALA A 161 -35.05 -2.26 -14.40
N ILE A 162 -35.37 -1.88 -13.17
CA ILE A 162 -35.32 -0.48 -12.74
C ILE A 162 -33.88 -0.07 -12.38
N LEU A 163 -33.11 -0.95 -11.72
CA LEU A 163 -31.69 -0.70 -11.47
C LEU A 163 -30.93 -0.49 -12.78
N GLU A 164 -31.09 -1.40 -13.74
CA GLU A 164 -30.49 -1.29 -15.07
C GLU A 164 -30.88 0.02 -15.78
N ARG A 165 -32.17 0.37 -15.75
CA ARG A 165 -32.63 1.62 -16.38
C ARG A 165 -32.02 2.85 -15.70
N ARG A 166 -31.97 2.89 -14.37
CA ARG A 166 -31.40 4.03 -13.62
C ARG A 166 -29.90 4.13 -13.79
N MET A 167 -29.21 2.99 -13.76
CA MET A 167 -27.80 2.91 -14.05
C MET A 167 -27.52 3.45 -15.45
N ASN A 168 -28.25 3.01 -16.48
CA ASN A 168 -28.11 3.54 -17.85
C ASN A 168 -28.41 5.05 -17.99
N GLU A 169 -29.23 5.63 -17.09
CA GLU A 169 -29.49 7.08 -17.08
C GLU A 169 -28.33 7.88 -16.46
N LEU A 170 -27.60 7.28 -15.52
CA LEU A 170 -26.51 7.90 -14.77
C LEU A 170 -25.13 7.61 -15.38
N ASP A 171 -24.96 6.45 -15.99
CA ASP A 171 -23.77 6.03 -16.73
C ASP A 171 -23.64 6.87 -18.00
N VAL A 172 -22.80 7.91 -17.92
CA VAL A 172 -22.63 8.88 -19.00
C VAL A 172 -21.67 8.34 -20.07
N ASN A 173 -20.67 7.57 -19.65
CA ASN A 173 -19.62 7.08 -20.54
C ASN A 173 -19.99 5.73 -21.23
N ARG A 174 -21.09 5.10 -20.79
CA ARG A 174 -21.63 3.81 -21.25
C ARG A 174 -20.65 2.66 -21.08
N ASP A 175 -19.95 2.64 -19.95
CA ASP A 175 -19.06 1.54 -19.57
C ASP A 175 -19.75 0.48 -18.68
N GLU A 176 -21.07 0.59 -18.49
CA GLU A 176 -21.85 -0.31 -17.64
C GLU A 176 -21.32 -0.35 -16.20
N LEU A 177 -20.75 0.76 -15.73
CA LEU A 177 -20.35 0.98 -14.35
C LEU A 177 -20.88 2.32 -13.86
N LEU A 178 -21.12 2.42 -12.57
CA LEU A 178 -21.52 3.68 -11.94
C LEU A 178 -20.37 4.22 -11.10
N SER A 179 -19.64 5.18 -11.66
CA SER A 179 -18.52 5.84 -10.99
C SER A 179 -19.00 6.96 -10.03
N PRO A 180 -18.17 7.34 -9.04
CA PRO A 180 -18.48 8.46 -8.15
C PRO A 180 -18.73 9.78 -8.88
N VAL A 181 -18.05 10.01 -10.01
CA VAL A 181 -18.18 11.23 -10.82
C VAL A 181 -19.53 11.30 -11.53
N GLU A 182 -20.10 10.13 -11.90
CA GLU A 182 -21.42 10.02 -12.52
C GLU A 182 -22.55 10.22 -11.51
N LEU A 183 -22.36 9.76 -10.27
CA LEU A 183 -23.27 10.07 -9.16
C LEU A 183 -23.20 11.54 -8.75
N GLN A 184 -21.99 12.08 -8.62
CA GLN A 184 -21.77 13.45 -8.19
C GLN A 184 -20.52 14.03 -8.86
N GLN A 185 -20.73 15.07 -9.66
CA GLN A 185 -19.63 15.75 -10.36
C GLN A 185 -18.55 16.25 -9.38
N SER A 186 -17.29 16.09 -9.79
CA SER A 186 -16.09 16.53 -9.05
C SER A 186 -15.85 15.82 -7.71
N VAL A 187 -16.45 14.65 -7.47
CA VAL A 187 -16.10 13.78 -6.34
C VAL A 187 -15.01 12.81 -6.75
N ALA A 188 -13.90 12.84 -6.01
CA ALA A 188 -12.89 11.79 -6.08
C ALA A 188 -13.19 10.71 -5.04
N TYR A 189 -13.13 9.44 -5.43
CA TYR A 189 -13.22 8.31 -4.52
C TYR A 189 -11.91 7.51 -4.56
N PRO A 190 -11.31 7.15 -3.41
CA PRO A 190 -11.75 7.52 -2.07
C PRO A 190 -11.34 8.97 -1.71
N GLY A 191 -10.76 9.74 -2.63
CA GLY A 191 -10.37 11.14 -2.39
C GLY A 191 -9.21 11.31 -1.42
N SER A 192 -8.50 10.23 -1.09
CA SER A 192 -7.41 10.21 -0.13
C SER A 192 -6.15 9.60 -0.73
N THR A 193 -4.99 9.98 -0.20
CA THR A 193 -3.68 9.38 -0.51
C THR A 193 -3.05 8.72 0.72
N CYS A 194 -3.81 8.57 1.81
CA CYS A 194 -3.33 8.06 3.11
C CYS A 194 -2.04 8.75 3.60
N SER A 195 -1.94 10.07 3.37
CA SER A 195 -0.72 10.85 3.66
C SER A 195 -0.52 11.17 5.14
N LEU A 196 -1.55 11.03 5.98
CA LEU A 196 -1.47 11.31 7.40
C LEU A 196 -0.73 10.18 8.10
N ARG A 197 0.50 10.44 8.55
CA ARG A 197 1.30 9.46 9.27
C ARG A 197 0.67 9.11 10.61
N TRP A 198 0.60 7.83 10.94
CA TRP A 198 0.23 7.34 12.28
C TRP A 198 1.50 7.03 13.09
N PRO A 199 1.92 7.94 13.99
CA PRO A 199 3.04 7.69 14.90
C PRO A 199 2.68 6.62 15.94
N ARG A 200 3.67 5.80 16.30
CA ARG A 200 3.51 4.65 17.21
C ARG A 200 3.83 5.01 18.67
N THR A 201 4.56 6.10 18.89
CA THR A 201 5.09 6.56 20.18
C THR A 201 4.34 7.76 20.75
N LEU A 202 3.46 8.40 19.98
CA LEU A 202 2.68 9.53 20.50
C LEU A 202 1.52 9.04 21.37
N ASP A 203 1.28 9.78 22.46
CA ASP A 203 0.10 9.61 23.30
C ASP A 203 -1.19 9.77 22.48
N GLU A 204 -2.23 8.99 22.83
CA GLU A 204 -3.50 9.00 22.08
C GLU A 204 -4.14 10.38 21.99
N ASN A 205 -4.03 11.20 23.03
CA ASN A 205 -4.59 12.54 23.06
C ASN A 205 -3.87 13.52 22.11
N SER A 206 -2.63 13.22 21.74
CA SER A 206 -1.81 14.00 20.82
C SER A 206 -1.99 13.58 19.35
N LEU A 207 -2.73 12.49 19.10
CA LEU A 207 -3.00 12.01 17.74
C LEU A 207 -4.03 12.93 17.03
N PRO A 208 -3.86 13.13 15.72
CA PRO A 208 -4.88 13.78 14.88
C PRO A 208 -6.26 13.15 15.05
N GLU A 209 -7.32 13.97 14.91
CA GLU A 209 -8.72 13.53 15.06
C GLU A 209 -9.06 12.33 14.18
N LEU A 210 -8.60 12.32 12.93
CA LEU A 210 -8.84 11.20 12.02
C LEU A 210 -8.36 9.88 12.61
N ILE A 211 -7.14 9.84 13.14
CA ILE A 211 -6.55 8.65 13.75
C ILE A 211 -7.29 8.28 15.05
N ARG A 212 -7.56 9.26 15.92
CA ARG A 212 -8.30 9.03 17.17
C ARG A 212 -9.71 8.47 16.94
N SER A 213 -10.33 8.82 15.81
CA SER A 213 -11.66 8.38 15.45
C SER A 213 -11.70 6.95 14.90
N LEU A 214 -10.56 6.34 14.56
CA LEU A 214 -10.53 4.99 14.01
C LEU A 214 -10.93 3.96 15.07
N PRO A 215 -11.65 2.90 14.69
CA PRO A 215 -11.91 1.75 15.56
C PRO A 215 -10.68 0.82 15.65
N LEU A 216 -9.48 1.39 15.55
CA LEU A 216 -8.18 0.70 15.57
C LEU A 216 -7.24 1.42 16.52
N ARG A 217 -6.44 0.66 17.25
CA ARG A 217 -5.31 1.17 18.05
C ARG A 217 -4.07 0.36 17.78
N ILE A 218 -2.92 1.02 17.70
CA ILE A 218 -1.63 0.33 17.61
C ILE A 218 -1.25 -0.12 19.03
N VAL A 219 -0.91 -1.39 19.20
CA VAL A 219 -0.46 -1.95 20.47
C VAL A 219 0.99 -2.41 20.37
N SER A 220 1.77 -2.15 21.42
CA SER A 220 3.19 -2.50 21.45
C SER A 220 3.41 -4.02 21.60
N ALA A 221 4.55 -4.49 21.11
CA ALA A 221 4.90 -5.91 21.08
C ALA A 221 4.93 -6.56 22.47
N ASN A 222 5.24 -5.77 23.51
CA ASN A 222 5.42 -6.22 24.89
C ASN A 222 4.12 -6.30 25.72
N HIS A 223 2.98 -5.88 25.16
CA HIS A 223 1.67 -5.96 25.83
C HIS A 223 1.01 -7.33 25.66
N GLU A 224 1.70 -8.42 26.05
CA GLU A 224 1.05 -9.72 26.23
C GLU A 224 0.06 -9.71 27.42
N ASN A 225 0.17 -8.73 28.32
CA ASN A 225 -0.55 -8.65 29.59
C ASN A 225 -1.75 -7.68 29.65
N ASP A 226 -2.24 -7.13 28.53
CA ASP A 226 -3.39 -6.20 28.53
C ASP A 226 -4.76 -6.85 28.86
N GLY A 227 -4.79 -8.01 29.50
CA GLY A 227 -6.04 -8.63 29.99
C GLY A 227 -7.00 -9.11 28.89
N LEU A 228 -6.67 -8.89 27.61
CA LEU A 228 -7.43 -9.36 26.43
C LEU A 228 -7.13 -10.83 26.10
N ALA A 229 -7.03 -11.66 27.14
CA ALA A 229 -6.92 -13.11 27.02
C ALA A 229 -8.28 -13.69 26.61
N GLY A 230 -8.68 -13.49 25.34
CA GLY A 230 -9.94 -14.02 24.83
C GLY A 230 -10.43 -13.49 23.47
N GLY A 231 -9.75 -12.53 22.83
CA GLY A 231 -10.16 -12.02 21.52
C GLY A 231 -9.63 -12.86 20.35
N ASP A 232 -10.39 -12.92 19.25
CA ASP A 232 -9.94 -13.50 18.00
C ASP A 232 -8.68 -12.78 17.49
N SER A 233 -7.68 -13.55 17.06
CA SER A 233 -6.44 -13.01 16.52
C SER A 233 -6.27 -13.45 15.07
N GLN A 234 -6.07 -12.49 14.18
CA GLN A 234 -5.74 -12.72 12.77
C GLN A 234 -4.29 -12.31 12.52
N ILE A 235 -3.56 -13.14 11.77
CA ILE A 235 -2.22 -12.81 11.28
C ILE A 235 -2.31 -12.64 9.77
N ILE A 236 -1.79 -11.52 9.31
CA ILE A 236 -1.68 -11.14 7.91
C ILE A 236 -0.19 -11.14 7.57
N GLU A 237 0.22 -12.09 6.73
CA GLU A 237 1.57 -12.14 6.18
C GLU A 237 1.58 -11.53 4.77
N ALA A 238 2.41 -10.51 4.56
CA ALA A 238 2.71 -9.94 3.24
C ALA A 238 4.14 -10.34 2.83
N ARG A 239 4.28 -10.92 1.64
CA ARG A 239 5.58 -11.35 1.10
C ARG A 239 5.87 -10.66 -0.23
N PHE A 240 7.01 -9.98 -0.28
CA PHE A 240 7.48 -9.22 -1.43
C PHE A 240 8.75 -9.86 -1.99
N SER A 241 9.00 -9.71 -3.29
CA SER A 241 10.27 -10.14 -3.90
C SER A 241 10.88 -9.04 -4.76
N THR A 242 12.20 -8.89 -4.66
CA THR A 242 13.02 -7.96 -5.45
C THR A 242 13.60 -8.59 -6.72
N SER A 243 13.46 -9.91 -6.90
CA SER A 243 14.18 -10.75 -7.89
C SER A 243 13.96 -10.44 -9.39
N ASN A 244 13.17 -9.42 -9.75
CA ASN A 244 13.09 -8.92 -11.13
C ASN A 244 13.71 -7.52 -11.32
N LEU A 245 14.53 -7.05 -10.38
CA LEU A 245 15.26 -5.78 -10.51
C LEU A 245 16.60 -5.91 -11.25
N SER A 246 17.11 -7.13 -11.48
CA SER A 246 18.25 -7.34 -12.38
C SER A 246 17.77 -7.52 -13.82
N THR A 247 18.19 -6.61 -14.70
CA THR A 247 18.04 -6.73 -16.17
C THR A 247 19.07 -7.68 -16.78
N ASP A 248 19.45 -8.76 -16.08
CA ASP A 248 20.28 -9.81 -16.66
C ASP A 248 19.40 -10.93 -17.22
N ASN A 249 19.30 -10.92 -18.55
CA ASN A 249 18.74 -11.99 -19.36
C ASN A 249 19.51 -13.30 -19.12
N HIS A 250 19.08 -14.16 -18.21
CA HIS A 250 19.42 -15.58 -18.29
C HIS A 250 18.26 -16.48 -17.82
N GLU A 251 17.73 -17.20 -18.82
CA GLU A 251 17.03 -18.49 -18.79
C GLU A 251 15.82 -18.66 -17.84
N ASN A 252 14.64 -18.73 -18.47
CA ASN A 252 13.39 -19.24 -17.91
C ASN A 252 13.60 -20.61 -17.26
N VAL A 253 13.66 -20.64 -15.93
CA VAL A 253 13.39 -21.84 -15.15
C VAL A 253 11.94 -21.77 -14.70
N VAL A 254 11.11 -22.64 -15.28
CA VAL A 254 9.72 -22.86 -14.86
C VAL A 254 9.75 -23.59 -13.50
N PRO A 255 9.20 -23.03 -12.41
CA PRO A 255 9.07 -23.77 -11.16
C PRO A 255 7.90 -24.75 -11.26
N ASP A 256 8.15 -25.95 -10.76
CA ASP A 256 7.25 -27.08 -10.74
C ASP A 256 5.93 -26.77 -10.02
N SER A 257 4.84 -27.24 -10.61
CA SER A 257 3.47 -27.06 -10.15
C SER A 257 3.20 -27.78 -8.82
N GLN A 258 2.46 -27.09 -7.95
CA GLN A 258 1.48 -27.56 -6.94
C GLN A 258 1.71 -26.89 -5.56
N THR A 259 0.73 -26.07 -5.16
CA THR A 259 0.45 -25.44 -3.83
C THR A 259 0.59 -23.92 -3.65
N ALA A 260 0.93 -23.14 -4.68
CA ALA A 260 0.72 -21.69 -4.65
C ALA A 260 -0.52 -21.32 -5.48
N ALA A 261 -1.65 -21.06 -4.84
CA ALA A 261 -2.69 -20.27 -5.48
C ALA A 261 -2.09 -18.87 -5.69
N GLU A 262 -1.85 -18.48 -6.93
CA GLU A 262 -1.40 -17.14 -7.29
C GLU A 262 -2.46 -16.15 -6.82
N ALA A 263 -2.27 -15.58 -5.62
CA ALA A 263 -3.15 -14.56 -5.10
C ALA A 263 -2.90 -13.28 -5.89
N ASN A 264 -3.86 -12.91 -6.75
CA ASN A 264 -3.88 -11.63 -7.44
C ASN A 264 -3.57 -10.47 -6.47
N ASP A 265 -2.57 -9.65 -6.80
CA ASP A 265 -2.03 -8.45 -6.12
C ASP A 265 -3.08 -7.33 -5.85
N SER A 266 -4.36 -7.64 -5.99
CA SER A 266 -5.46 -6.69 -6.00
C SER A 266 -6.68 -7.16 -5.20
N ALA A 267 -6.77 -8.45 -4.86
CA ALA A 267 -7.96 -8.97 -4.18
C ALA A 267 -8.01 -8.53 -2.71
N VAL A 268 -9.12 -7.91 -2.32
CA VAL A 268 -9.40 -7.58 -0.92
C VAL A 268 -9.90 -8.84 -0.20
N ARG A 269 -9.33 -9.13 0.95
CA ARG A 269 -9.74 -10.23 1.83
C ARG A 269 -10.28 -9.67 3.13
N CYS A 270 -11.50 -10.06 3.48
CA CYS A 270 -12.06 -9.72 4.78
C CYS A 270 -11.29 -10.45 5.89
N VAL A 271 -10.87 -9.70 6.92
CA VAL A 271 -10.19 -10.23 8.12
C VAL A 271 -10.98 -9.97 9.40
N VAL A 272 -11.85 -8.94 9.40
CA VAL A 272 -12.80 -8.69 10.48
C VAL A 272 -14.16 -8.44 9.86
N ASP A 273 -15.13 -9.23 10.28
CA ASP A 273 -16.53 -9.08 9.93
C ASP A 273 -17.37 -9.11 11.22
N GLN A 274 -17.52 -7.96 11.87
CA GLN A 274 -18.20 -7.82 13.15
C GLN A 274 -19.36 -6.82 13.04
N PRO A 275 -20.34 -6.82 13.98
CA PRO A 275 -21.37 -5.81 14.02
C PRO A 275 -20.75 -4.39 14.05
N GLY A 276 -21.12 -3.54 13.08
CA GLY A 276 -20.64 -2.16 12.98
C GLY A 276 -19.25 -1.97 12.37
N LEU A 277 -18.43 -3.02 12.21
CA LEU A 277 -17.07 -2.92 11.69
C LEU A 277 -16.74 -4.02 10.69
N TRP A 278 -16.25 -3.61 9.52
CA TRP A 278 -15.69 -4.48 8.52
C TRP A 278 -14.27 -4.03 8.18
N ILE A 279 -13.32 -4.98 8.17
CA ILE A 279 -11.93 -4.72 7.80
C ILE A 279 -11.52 -5.65 6.68
N GLY A 280 -11.18 -5.05 5.55
CA GLY A 280 -10.57 -5.69 4.40
C GLY A 280 -9.07 -5.43 4.37
N VAL A 281 -8.33 -6.41 3.89
CA VAL A 281 -6.88 -6.30 3.69
C VAL A 281 -6.55 -6.68 2.26
N ARG A 282 -5.69 -5.91 1.62
CA ARG A 282 -5.03 -6.30 0.37
C ARG A 282 -3.53 -6.05 0.46
N VAL A 283 -2.78 -6.84 -0.30
CA VAL A 283 -1.36 -6.57 -0.54
C VAL A 283 -1.24 -5.97 -1.93
N ASP A 284 -0.39 -4.96 -2.05
CA ASP A 284 -0.08 -4.26 -3.29
C ASP A 284 1.44 -4.27 -3.48
N SER A 285 1.95 -4.70 -4.62
CA SER A 285 3.41 -4.71 -4.84
C SER A 285 4.05 -3.32 -4.88
N GLY A 286 3.26 -2.25 -4.89
CA GLY A 286 3.72 -0.88 -4.75
C GLY A 286 4.50 -0.35 -5.95
N THR A 287 5.08 0.84 -5.76
CA THR A 287 5.81 1.59 -6.79
C THR A 287 7.33 1.57 -6.59
N MET A 288 7.83 0.91 -5.53
CA MET A 288 9.24 1.04 -5.14
C MET A 288 10.19 0.51 -6.22
N ALA A 289 9.95 -0.72 -6.68
CA ALA A 289 10.80 -1.38 -7.67
C ALA A 289 10.95 -0.55 -8.97
N SER A 290 9.83 -0.10 -9.54
CA SER A 290 9.84 0.68 -10.80
C SER A 290 10.48 2.07 -10.60
N LYS A 291 10.29 2.71 -9.45
CA LYS A 291 10.91 4.00 -9.14
C LYS A 291 12.41 3.89 -8.93
N ILE A 292 12.90 2.87 -8.22
CA ILE A 292 14.34 2.63 -8.05
C ILE A 292 15.02 2.50 -9.41
N ALA A 293 14.50 1.63 -10.27
CA ALA A 293 15.05 1.41 -11.61
C ALA A 293 15.07 2.70 -12.45
N ALA A 294 13.96 3.46 -12.45
CA ALA A 294 13.86 4.71 -13.20
C ALA A 294 14.83 5.80 -12.68
N VAL A 295 14.95 5.95 -11.35
CA VAL A 295 15.83 6.96 -10.76
C VAL A 295 17.30 6.57 -10.95
N GLU A 296 17.66 5.30 -10.77
CA GLU A 296 19.02 4.82 -11.02
C GLU A 296 19.44 5.04 -12.47
N ALA A 297 18.60 4.67 -13.43
CA ALA A 297 18.87 4.91 -14.85
C ALA A 297 19.07 6.40 -15.15
N ARG A 298 18.26 7.27 -14.53
CA ARG A 298 18.41 8.73 -14.65
C ARG A 298 19.71 9.24 -14.05
N ILE A 299 20.12 8.74 -12.89
CA ILE A 299 21.37 9.15 -12.22
C ILE A 299 22.58 8.71 -13.05
N ARG A 300 22.61 7.45 -13.53
CA ARG A 300 23.68 6.95 -14.39
C ARG A 300 23.77 7.71 -15.71
N SER A 301 22.63 7.93 -16.37
CA SER A 301 22.60 8.72 -17.58
C SER A 301 23.05 10.17 -17.35
N ALA A 302 22.73 10.77 -16.20
CA ALA A 302 23.24 12.10 -15.88
C ALA A 302 24.76 12.07 -15.67
N PHE A 303 25.28 11.09 -14.94
CA PHE A 303 26.72 10.89 -14.77
C PHE A 303 27.45 10.82 -16.12
N ASP A 304 27.00 9.93 -17.02
CA ASP A 304 27.63 9.71 -18.32
C ASP A 304 27.56 10.93 -19.26
N VAL A 305 26.51 11.76 -19.13
CA VAL A 305 26.35 12.99 -19.92
C VAL A 305 27.27 14.11 -19.42
N HIS A 306 27.57 14.14 -18.13
CA HIS A 306 28.40 15.18 -17.52
C HIS A 306 29.88 14.80 -17.45
N ASP A 307 30.24 13.53 -17.54
CA ASP A 307 31.61 13.03 -17.74
C ASP A 307 32.10 13.41 -19.16
N ALA A 308 32.56 14.64 -19.30
CA ALA A 308 32.85 15.27 -20.59
C ALA A 308 34.09 14.69 -21.26
N ASP A 309 35.10 14.32 -20.45
CA ASP A 309 36.33 13.72 -20.93
C ASP A 309 36.26 12.18 -21.01
N ARG A 310 35.17 11.58 -20.51
CA ARG A 310 34.88 10.13 -20.51
C ARG A 310 35.92 9.33 -19.76
N ASN A 311 36.42 9.88 -18.67
CA ASN A 311 37.42 9.23 -17.83
C ASN A 311 36.79 8.27 -16.78
N GLY A 312 35.45 8.23 -16.68
CA GLY A 312 34.71 7.39 -15.73
C GLY A 312 34.60 7.99 -14.33
N SER A 313 34.92 9.28 -14.19
CA SER A 313 34.84 10.07 -12.97
C SER A 313 34.26 11.43 -13.29
N LEU A 314 33.45 11.94 -12.39
CA LEU A 314 32.88 13.26 -12.52
C LEU A 314 33.50 14.20 -11.50
N THR A 315 34.06 15.30 -11.96
CA THR A 315 34.59 16.38 -11.12
C THR A 315 33.57 17.50 -10.92
N ILE A 316 33.75 18.32 -9.87
CA ILE A 316 32.87 19.47 -9.61
C ILE A 316 32.84 20.42 -10.82
N ASP A 317 33.98 20.65 -11.47
CA ASP A 317 34.11 21.54 -12.63
C ASP A 317 33.31 21.04 -13.85
N GLU A 318 33.08 19.73 -13.97
CA GLU A 318 32.25 19.13 -15.01
C GLU A 318 30.74 19.20 -14.69
N ALA A 319 30.39 19.29 -13.40
CA ALA A 319 29.02 19.39 -12.93
C ALA A 319 28.47 20.83 -12.94
N GLU A 320 29.31 21.85 -12.71
CA GLU A 320 28.90 23.27 -12.61
C GLU A 320 28.30 23.89 -13.89
N PRO A 321 28.85 23.70 -15.11
CA PRO A 321 28.48 24.50 -16.29
C PRO A 321 27.03 24.33 -16.77
N ASN A 322 26.37 23.22 -16.41
CA ASN A 322 25.09 22.81 -16.99
C ASN A 322 23.92 22.76 -15.99
N ASN A 323 24.05 23.40 -14.82
CA ASN A 323 22.99 23.47 -13.82
C ASN A 323 22.53 22.05 -13.39
N ALA A 324 23.49 21.14 -13.24
CA ALA A 324 23.27 19.72 -12.97
C ALA A 324 22.90 19.48 -11.50
N SER A 325 21.79 20.07 -11.04
CA SER A 325 21.37 20.05 -9.63
C SER A 325 21.26 18.63 -9.04
N LEU A 326 20.94 17.64 -9.89
CA LEU A 326 20.88 16.24 -9.50
C LEU A 326 22.27 15.65 -9.20
N VAL A 327 23.29 16.10 -9.92
CA VAL A 327 24.65 15.56 -9.89
C VAL A 327 25.53 16.32 -8.89
N CYS A 328 25.33 17.63 -8.74
CA CYS A 328 25.96 18.43 -7.67
C CYS A 328 25.67 17.85 -6.28
N GLY A 329 24.46 17.33 -6.06
CA GLY A 329 24.09 16.69 -4.80
C GLY A 329 24.79 15.35 -4.54
N LEU A 330 25.36 14.70 -5.56
CA LEU A 330 26.06 13.42 -5.41
C LEU A 330 27.43 13.60 -4.78
N PHE A 331 28.15 14.69 -5.04
CA PHE A 331 29.47 14.92 -4.44
C PHE A 331 29.41 14.92 -2.91
N ASP A 332 28.38 15.54 -2.34
CA ASP A 332 28.17 15.57 -0.90
C ASP A 332 27.87 14.19 -0.27
N LEU A 333 27.44 13.23 -1.09
CA LEU A 333 26.86 11.96 -0.63
C LEU A 333 27.67 10.72 -1.04
N ALA A 334 28.29 10.75 -2.21
CA ALA A 334 28.94 9.62 -2.86
C ALA A 334 30.48 9.72 -2.85
N ASP A 335 31.05 10.94 -2.81
CA ASP A 335 32.51 11.13 -2.70
C ASP A 335 33.01 10.57 -1.37
N ARG A 336 33.57 9.35 -1.41
CA ARG A 336 33.96 8.59 -0.23
C ARG A 336 35.37 8.99 0.21
N ASN A 337 36.25 9.26 -0.74
CA ASN A 337 37.66 9.53 -0.47
C ASN A 337 37.98 11.04 -0.31
N ASP A 338 36.98 11.91 -0.41
CA ASP A 338 37.08 13.38 -0.28
C ASP A 338 37.98 14.00 -1.36
N ASN A 339 38.14 13.35 -2.52
CA ASN A 339 38.98 13.82 -3.61
C ASN A 339 38.29 14.87 -4.50
N ARG A 340 37.05 15.25 -4.19
CA ARG A 340 36.21 16.19 -4.95
C ARG A 340 35.85 15.69 -6.35
N ALA A 341 35.81 14.38 -6.52
CA ALA A 341 35.31 13.70 -7.68
C ALA A 341 34.40 12.55 -7.21
N VAL A 342 33.53 12.08 -8.10
CA VAL A 342 32.76 10.85 -7.88
C VAL A 342 33.08 9.92 -9.02
N ASP A 343 33.66 8.76 -8.73
CA ASP A 343 33.88 7.72 -9.74
C ASP A 343 32.69 6.73 -9.84
N HIS A 344 32.71 5.85 -10.84
CA HIS A 344 31.68 4.83 -11.00
C HIS A 344 31.57 3.87 -9.81
N GLN A 345 32.65 3.61 -9.08
CA GLN A 345 32.67 2.71 -7.93
C GLN A 345 32.01 3.38 -6.71
N GLU A 346 32.32 4.65 -6.47
CA GLU A 346 31.70 5.50 -5.45
C GLU A 346 30.20 5.68 -5.72
N LEU A 347 29.84 5.98 -6.97
CA LEU A 347 28.45 6.08 -7.38
C LEU A 347 27.71 4.74 -7.18
N ALA A 348 28.31 3.62 -7.59
CA ALA A 348 27.70 2.30 -7.43
C ALA A 348 27.56 1.92 -5.94
N ALA A 349 28.54 2.24 -5.10
CA ALA A 349 28.48 2.01 -3.66
C ALA A 349 27.35 2.80 -3.02
N TRP A 350 27.23 4.10 -3.34
CA TRP A 350 26.16 4.95 -2.84
C TRP A 350 24.78 4.48 -3.32
N LEU A 351 24.63 4.17 -4.62
CA LEU A 351 23.38 3.63 -5.18
C LEU A 351 22.98 2.31 -4.51
N SER A 352 23.94 1.43 -4.22
CA SER A 352 23.68 0.17 -3.50
C SER A 352 23.12 0.42 -2.10
N VAL A 353 23.68 1.37 -1.35
CA VAL A 353 23.18 1.72 0.00
C VAL A 353 21.77 2.30 -0.07
N GLN A 354 21.55 3.26 -0.97
CA GLN A 354 20.25 3.88 -1.17
C GLN A 354 19.19 2.87 -1.63
N ARG A 355 19.58 1.92 -2.50
CA ARG A 355 18.70 0.83 -2.95
C ARG A 355 18.28 -0.06 -1.78
N ARG A 356 19.20 -0.52 -0.94
CA ARG A 356 18.89 -1.34 0.24
C ARG A 356 17.95 -0.61 1.22
N LEU A 357 18.17 0.69 1.45
CA LEU A 357 17.29 1.51 2.27
C LEU A 357 15.90 1.69 1.64
N ALA A 358 15.80 1.79 0.31
CA ALA A 358 14.54 1.93 -0.39
C ALA A 358 13.77 0.60 -0.45
N GLU A 359 14.46 -0.50 -0.73
CA GLU A 359 13.89 -1.85 -0.80
C GLU A 359 13.43 -2.38 0.56
N SER A 360 13.93 -1.87 1.67
CA SER A 360 13.47 -2.27 3.00
C SER A 360 12.21 -1.52 3.48
N GLN A 361 11.64 -0.64 2.65
CA GLN A 361 10.47 0.17 2.99
C GLN A 361 9.15 -0.55 2.73
N ILE A 362 8.33 -0.66 3.77
CA ILE A 362 6.94 -1.12 3.69
C ILE A 362 6.02 0.01 4.15
N THR A 363 4.92 0.21 3.40
CA THR A 363 3.84 1.11 3.81
C THR A 363 2.58 0.30 4.10
N VAL A 364 1.99 0.56 5.27
CA VAL A 364 0.64 0.12 5.62
C VAL A 364 -0.28 1.33 5.51
N SER A 365 -1.16 1.35 4.51
CA SER A 365 -2.18 2.38 4.35
C SER A 365 -3.50 1.92 4.94
N VAL A 366 -4.02 2.65 5.92
CA VAL A 366 -5.35 2.44 6.50
C VAL A 366 -6.29 3.47 5.90
N LEU A 367 -7.22 3.01 5.07
CA LEU A 367 -8.23 3.83 4.43
C LEU A 367 -9.57 3.62 5.12
N ASP A 368 -10.12 4.69 5.71
CA ASP A 368 -11.45 4.68 6.32
C ASP A 368 -12.51 5.12 5.30
N LEU A 369 -13.26 4.15 4.78
CA LEU A 369 -14.33 4.36 3.81
C LEU A 369 -15.65 4.80 4.46
N ARG A 370 -15.66 4.97 5.79
CA ARG A 370 -16.82 5.37 6.61
C ARG A 370 -17.94 4.30 6.58
N SER A 371 -19.11 4.68 7.10
CA SER A 371 -20.32 3.88 7.19
C SER A 371 -21.31 4.36 6.14
N GLU A 372 -20.99 4.18 4.86
CA GLU A 372 -21.80 4.68 3.73
C GLU A 372 -22.08 3.57 2.71
N TRP A 373 -23.19 3.68 1.99
CA TRP A 373 -23.69 2.66 1.07
C TRP A 373 -22.84 2.47 -0.17
N PHE A 374 -22.23 3.53 -0.72
CA PHE A 374 -21.36 3.36 -1.87
C PHE A 374 -20.23 2.37 -1.57
N ALA A 375 -19.52 2.59 -0.45
CA ALA A 375 -18.47 1.67 0.00
C ALA A 375 -19.03 0.31 0.47
N ALA A 376 -20.31 0.24 0.85
CA ALA A 376 -20.97 -1.00 1.23
C ALA A 376 -21.28 -1.89 0.03
N LEU A 377 -21.71 -1.29 -1.08
CA LEU A 377 -22.03 -1.95 -2.34
C LEU A 377 -20.80 -2.25 -3.18
N ASP A 378 -19.78 -1.38 -3.16
CA ASP A 378 -18.47 -1.59 -3.78
C ASP A 378 -17.75 -2.74 -3.05
N ALA A 379 -18.10 -3.97 -3.42
CA ALA A 379 -17.73 -5.19 -2.73
C ALA A 379 -16.35 -5.67 -3.18
N ASN A 380 -16.00 -5.39 -4.44
CA ASN A 380 -14.69 -5.68 -4.99
C ASN A 380 -13.66 -4.57 -4.70
N PHE A 381 -14.11 -3.41 -4.21
CA PHE A 381 -13.33 -2.22 -3.87
C PHE A 381 -12.60 -1.63 -5.08
N ASP A 382 -13.18 -1.72 -6.27
CA ASP A 382 -12.59 -1.16 -7.49
C ASP A 382 -12.91 0.33 -7.70
N GLY A 383 -13.81 0.88 -6.90
CA GLY A 383 -14.18 2.28 -6.90
C GLY A 383 -15.28 2.68 -7.87
N ALA A 384 -15.93 1.72 -8.54
CA ALA A 384 -17.22 1.92 -9.21
C ALA A 384 -18.20 0.84 -8.78
N LEU A 385 -19.49 1.06 -9.06
CA LEU A 385 -20.52 0.07 -8.79
C LEU A 385 -20.94 -0.61 -10.10
N SER A 386 -20.70 -1.91 -10.18
CA SER A 386 -21.26 -2.77 -11.23
C SER A 386 -22.76 -2.99 -11.03
N LEU A 387 -23.44 -3.50 -12.06
CA LEU A 387 -24.84 -3.89 -11.93
C LEU A 387 -25.02 -4.95 -10.84
N ARG A 388 -24.09 -5.92 -10.74
CA ARG A 388 -24.13 -6.97 -9.71
C ARG A 388 -24.03 -6.39 -8.31
N GLU A 389 -23.17 -5.40 -8.09
CA GLU A 389 -23.03 -4.71 -6.80
C GLU A 389 -24.27 -3.90 -6.44
N LEU A 390 -24.86 -3.21 -7.42
CA LEU A 390 -26.13 -2.47 -7.22
C LEU A 390 -27.30 -3.39 -6.86
N ARG A 391 -27.27 -4.69 -7.20
CA ARG A 391 -28.31 -5.65 -6.78
C ARG A 391 -28.38 -5.83 -5.28
N GLY A 392 -27.33 -5.51 -4.53
CA GLY A 392 -27.41 -5.45 -3.06
C GLY A 392 -28.54 -4.55 -2.58
N LEU A 393 -28.96 -3.55 -3.36
CA LEU A 393 -30.11 -2.70 -3.06
C LEU A 393 -31.47 -3.41 -3.18
N CYS A 394 -31.56 -4.54 -3.90
CA CYS A 394 -32.79 -5.35 -3.98
C CYS A 394 -32.97 -6.21 -2.72
N ASP A 395 -31.87 -6.75 -2.21
CA ASP A 395 -31.86 -7.60 -1.01
C ASP A 395 -31.98 -6.74 0.27
N GLU A 396 -31.43 -5.53 0.21
CA GLU A 396 -31.35 -4.58 1.31
C GLU A 396 -31.74 -3.17 0.82
N PRO A 397 -33.05 -2.91 0.59
CA PRO A 397 -33.48 -1.62 0.06
C PRO A 397 -33.14 -0.49 1.03
N LEU A 398 -32.73 0.65 0.48
CA LEU A 398 -32.50 1.92 1.21
C LEU A 398 -33.76 2.43 1.95
N ALA A 399 -34.87 1.71 1.86
CA ALA A 399 -36.21 2.04 2.30
C ALA A 399 -36.43 1.82 3.80
N SER A 400 -35.95 2.78 4.59
CA SER A 400 -36.64 3.24 5.80
C SER A 400 -36.22 4.67 6.11
N GLN A 401 -36.72 5.62 5.31
CA GLN A 401 -36.53 7.03 5.57
C GLN A 401 -37.51 7.50 6.66
N THR A 402 -37.09 7.37 7.91
CA THR A 402 -37.46 8.36 8.94
C THR A 402 -36.18 8.97 9.49
N ALA A 403 -36.00 10.27 9.23
CA ALA A 403 -34.92 11.12 9.76
C ALA A 403 -33.48 10.87 9.24
N GLY A 404 -33.32 10.72 7.92
CA GLY A 404 -32.07 11.15 7.26
C GLY A 404 -30.85 10.23 7.37
N LYS A 405 -31.04 8.92 7.50
CA LYS A 405 -30.00 7.92 7.19
C LYS A 405 -30.62 6.69 6.51
N PRO A 406 -30.12 6.29 5.33
CA PRO A 406 -30.54 5.05 4.69
C PRO A 406 -30.14 3.85 5.56
N THR A 407 -31.11 3.02 5.94
CA THR A 407 -30.90 1.87 6.82
C THR A 407 -31.81 0.72 6.42
N VAL A 408 -31.28 -0.49 6.53
CA VAL A 408 -32.06 -1.74 6.53
C VAL A 408 -32.46 -2.00 7.97
N ASP A 409 -33.76 -2.11 8.24
CA ASP A 409 -34.31 -2.29 9.60
C ASP A 409 -33.87 -1.23 10.64
N GLY A 410 -33.33 -0.09 10.22
CA GLY A 410 -32.76 0.92 11.12
C GLY A 410 -31.26 0.78 11.43
N THR A 411 -30.55 -0.17 10.81
CA THR A 411 -29.10 -0.38 10.98
C THR A 411 -28.31 0.24 9.82
N PRO A 412 -27.37 1.18 10.07
CA PRO A 412 -26.52 1.76 9.04
C PRO A 412 -25.49 0.76 8.52
N PRO A 413 -24.96 0.95 7.30
CA PRO A 413 -23.87 0.13 6.80
C PRO A 413 -22.67 0.17 7.76
N ARG A 414 -22.00 -0.97 7.90
CA ARG A 414 -20.84 -1.12 8.80
C ARG A 414 -19.75 -0.14 8.40
N ARG A 415 -19.00 0.38 9.37
CA ARG A 415 -17.80 1.16 9.07
C ARG A 415 -16.80 0.27 8.38
N ARG A 416 -16.36 0.66 7.17
CA ARG A 416 -15.42 -0.12 6.36
C ARG A 416 -14.03 0.47 6.42
N LEU A 417 -13.06 -0.35 6.83
CA LEU A 417 -11.65 -0.03 6.71
C LEU A 417 -11.00 -0.93 5.67
N LEU A 418 -10.24 -0.32 4.76
CA LEU A 418 -9.37 -1.04 3.84
C LEU A 418 -7.91 -0.83 4.25
N ILE A 419 -7.22 -1.92 4.58
CA ILE A 419 -5.78 -1.90 4.89
C ILE A 419 -5.02 -2.39 3.66
N VAL A 420 -4.15 -1.54 3.13
CA VAL A 420 -3.29 -1.85 1.99
C VAL A 420 -1.85 -1.97 2.48
N ILE A 421 -1.22 -3.12 2.29
CA ILE A 421 0.18 -3.35 2.65
C ILE A 421 1.00 -3.35 1.36
N SER A 422 2.02 -2.50 1.28
CA SER A 422 2.77 -2.33 0.04
C SER A 422 4.26 -2.14 0.19
N HIS A 423 5.00 -2.52 -0.85
CA HIS A 423 6.44 -2.28 -0.96
C HIS A 423 6.71 -0.85 -1.46
N GLY A 424 7.15 0.01 -0.56
CA GLY A 424 7.11 1.47 -0.76
C GLY A 424 5.69 2.00 -0.74
N ARG A 425 5.34 2.90 -1.65
CA ARG A 425 3.95 3.40 -1.76
C ARG A 425 3.08 2.45 -2.56
N PRO A 426 1.81 2.29 -2.18
CA PRO A 426 0.87 1.50 -2.97
C PRO A 426 0.68 2.16 -4.35
N ARG A 427 0.45 1.35 -5.38
CA ARG A 427 0.13 1.85 -6.73
C ARG A 427 -1.24 2.53 -6.73
N ASP A 428 -2.20 1.86 -6.10
CA ASP A 428 -3.57 2.32 -5.91
C ASP A 428 -3.98 2.07 -4.45
N LEU A 429 -4.97 2.79 -3.91
CA LEU A 429 -5.52 2.42 -2.59
C LEU A 429 -6.65 1.39 -2.72
N LEU A 430 -7.43 1.54 -3.77
CA LEU A 430 -8.51 0.63 -4.15
C LEU A 430 -7.95 -0.59 -4.89
N ALA A 431 -8.77 -1.61 -5.03
CA ALA A 431 -8.45 -2.77 -5.84
C ALA A 431 -8.40 -2.38 -7.31
N THR A 432 -7.49 -2.99 -8.06
CA THR A 432 -7.51 -2.92 -9.52
C THR A 432 -8.47 -3.98 -10.04
N ARG A 433 -9.26 -3.62 -11.05
CA ARG A 433 -10.03 -4.60 -11.82
C ARG A 433 -9.08 -5.60 -12.46
N THR A 434 -9.32 -6.88 -12.17
CA THR A 434 -8.53 -7.97 -12.74
C THR A 434 -9.45 -8.89 -13.52
N ALA A 435 -9.04 -9.20 -14.74
CA ALA A 435 -9.72 -10.17 -15.57
C ALA A 435 -9.82 -11.52 -14.86
N ALA A 436 -11.01 -12.12 -14.89
CA ALA A 436 -11.30 -13.41 -14.29
C ALA A 436 -11.89 -14.36 -15.34
N GLY A 437 -11.88 -15.67 -15.08
CA GLY A 437 -12.52 -16.66 -15.96
C GLY A 437 -11.73 -17.01 -17.23
N PRO A 438 -12.33 -17.76 -18.17
CA PRO A 438 -11.67 -18.22 -19.40
C PRO A 438 -11.31 -17.08 -20.37
N THR A 439 -10.36 -17.30 -21.28
CA THR A 439 -9.90 -16.25 -22.23
C THR A 439 -11.02 -15.62 -23.07
N TRP A 440 -12.04 -16.40 -23.45
CA TRP A 440 -13.18 -15.86 -24.19
C TRP A 440 -14.02 -14.90 -23.33
N PHE A 441 -14.16 -15.19 -22.04
CA PHE A 441 -14.87 -14.36 -21.08
C PHE A 441 -14.13 -13.04 -20.89
N GLN A 442 -12.83 -13.12 -20.62
CA GLN A 442 -11.96 -11.94 -20.48
C GLN A 442 -11.94 -11.04 -21.73
N ALA A 443 -12.18 -11.62 -22.92
CA ALA A 443 -12.25 -10.86 -24.16
C ALA A 443 -13.60 -10.15 -24.36
N LEU A 444 -14.66 -10.60 -23.67
CA LEU A 444 -16.00 -10.02 -23.71
C LEU A 444 -16.26 -9.07 -22.55
N ASP A 445 -15.69 -9.31 -21.37
CA ASP A 445 -15.70 -8.45 -20.18
C ASP A 445 -14.86 -7.19 -20.45
N ARG A 446 -15.49 -6.18 -21.06
CA ARG A 446 -14.83 -4.97 -21.58
C ARG A 446 -14.61 -3.94 -20.49
N ASN A 447 -15.52 -3.88 -19.52
CA ASN A 447 -15.46 -2.96 -18.38
C ASN A 447 -14.65 -3.53 -17.20
N GLN A 448 -14.31 -4.83 -17.26
CA GLN A 448 -13.53 -5.57 -16.27
C GLN A 448 -14.23 -5.69 -14.92
N ASP A 449 -15.56 -5.71 -14.92
CA ASP A 449 -16.39 -5.84 -13.72
C ASP A 449 -16.51 -7.30 -13.23
N ARG A 450 -15.92 -8.24 -13.99
CA ARG A 450 -15.90 -9.70 -13.77
C ARG A 450 -17.22 -10.40 -14.07
N ASP A 451 -18.11 -9.72 -14.78
CA ASP A 451 -19.28 -10.28 -15.41
C ASP A 451 -19.21 -10.05 -16.92
N VAL A 452 -20.04 -10.77 -17.67
CA VAL A 452 -20.30 -10.46 -19.08
C VAL A 452 -21.78 -10.16 -19.21
N SER A 453 -22.09 -8.91 -19.55
CA SER A 453 -23.46 -8.47 -19.72
C SER A 453 -24.06 -8.95 -21.05
N ARG A 454 -25.38 -8.78 -21.20
CA ARG A 454 -26.06 -9.05 -22.47
C ARG A 454 -25.56 -8.16 -23.61
N GLN A 455 -25.06 -6.95 -23.32
CA GLN A 455 -24.55 -6.01 -24.32
C GLN A 455 -23.13 -6.38 -24.77
N GLU A 456 -22.34 -6.94 -23.86
CA GLU A 456 -20.99 -7.42 -24.13
C GLU A 456 -20.97 -8.76 -24.86
N PHE A 457 -21.99 -9.59 -24.63
CA PHE A 457 -22.07 -10.91 -25.24
C PHE A 457 -22.36 -10.86 -26.75
N ILE A 458 -21.39 -11.31 -27.56
CA ILE A 458 -21.49 -11.30 -29.03
C ILE A 458 -22.42 -12.43 -29.57
N GLY A 459 -22.78 -13.41 -28.74
CA GLY A 459 -23.56 -14.58 -29.15
C GLY A 459 -25.09 -14.41 -29.12
N PRO A 460 -25.83 -15.43 -29.62
CA PRO A 460 -27.30 -15.41 -29.63
C PRO A 460 -27.89 -15.44 -28.21
N ALA A 461 -29.14 -14.96 -28.05
CA ALA A 461 -29.87 -14.94 -26.76
C ALA A 461 -29.85 -16.29 -26.05
N ALA A 462 -30.25 -17.34 -26.76
CA ALA A 462 -30.27 -18.70 -26.21
C ALA A 462 -28.90 -19.24 -25.74
N ALA A 463 -27.79 -18.70 -26.24
CA ALA A 463 -26.47 -19.09 -25.76
C ALA A 463 -26.11 -18.35 -24.46
N PHE A 464 -26.51 -17.09 -24.32
CA PHE A 464 -26.36 -16.34 -23.08
C PHE A 464 -27.19 -16.97 -21.96
N ASP A 465 -28.47 -17.23 -22.22
CA ASP A 465 -29.39 -17.88 -21.26
C ASP A 465 -28.92 -19.29 -20.83
N ARG A 466 -28.01 -19.89 -21.60
CA ARG A 466 -27.39 -21.18 -21.26
C ARG A 466 -26.23 -21.02 -20.28
N TYR A 467 -25.46 -19.93 -20.40
CA TYR A 467 -24.35 -19.62 -19.51
C TYR A 467 -24.82 -18.96 -18.22
N ASP A 468 -25.77 -18.02 -18.32
CA ASP A 468 -26.46 -17.37 -17.20
C ASP A 468 -27.40 -18.36 -16.50
N ALA A 469 -26.80 -19.17 -15.62
CA ALA A 469 -27.45 -20.33 -15.01
C ALA A 469 -28.33 -19.93 -13.83
N ASP A 470 -28.01 -18.84 -13.15
CA ASP A 470 -28.87 -18.25 -12.11
C ASP A 470 -29.92 -17.28 -12.68
N SER A 471 -29.89 -17.03 -13.99
CA SER A 471 -30.83 -16.15 -14.71
C SER A 471 -30.85 -14.76 -14.13
N ASP A 472 -29.69 -14.31 -13.65
CA ASP A 472 -29.53 -13.00 -13.07
C ASP A 472 -29.29 -11.95 -14.16
N GLY A 473 -29.05 -12.32 -15.42
CA GLY A 473 -28.83 -11.40 -16.54
C GLY A 473 -27.38 -11.00 -16.75
N LEU A 474 -26.45 -11.62 -16.02
CA LEU A 474 -25.00 -11.47 -16.14
C LEU A 474 -24.36 -12.86 -16.16
N ILE A 475 -23.37 -13.08 -17.02
CA ILE A 475 -22.56 -14.31 -16.95
C ILE A 475 -21.41 -14.03 -16.00
N SER A 476 -21.28 -14.79 -14.92
CA SER A 476 -20.11 -14.71 -14.03
C SER A 476 -18.93 -15.53 -14.56
N ALA A 477 -17.72 -15.23 -14.10
CA ALA A 477 -16.52 -16.03 -14.41
C ALA A 477 -16.67 -17.53 -14.04
N SER A 478 -17.45 -17.84 -13.00
CA SER A 478 -17.73 -19.21 -12.57
C SER A 478 -18.66 -19.94 -13.53
N GLU A 479 -19.67 -19.25 -14.06
CA GLU A 479 -20.60 -19.78 -15.05
C GLU A 479 -19.94 -19.95 -16.40
N ALA A 480 -19.09 -19.00 -16.80
CA ALA A 480 -18.30 -19.07 -18.02
C ALA A 480 -17.36 -20.29 -18.08
N SER A 481 -17.00 -20.84 -16.92
CA SER A 481 -16.11 -21.99 -16.79
C SER A 481 -16.84 -23.34 -16.82
N ARG A 482 -18.17 -23.35 -16.87
CA ARG A 482 -19.00 -24.58 -16.98
C ARG A 482 -19.19 -24.97 -18.45
#